data_AF-A0A813EH78-F1
#
_entry.id   AF-A0A813EH78-F1
#
_cell.length_a   1.000
_cell.length_b   1.000
_cell.length_c   1.000
_cell.angle_alpha   90.00
_cell.angle_beta   90.00
_cell.angle_gamma   90.00
#
_symmetry.space_group_name_H-M   'P 1'
#
loop_
_entity.id
_entity.type
_entity.pdbx_description
1 polymer ?
#
loop_
_entity_poly.entity_id
_entity_poly.type
_entity_poly.pdbx_seq_one_letter_code
_entity_poly.pdbx_strand_id
1 'polypeptide(L)'
;MTSQLTTVCCRRCGQDLPRTFFSKRVWKSHRANAGYMPICSACNSSAQVAPEVRTFAVESPHGSRTWTRAAEDGRAHGGSTGAVETVNIVQNTCDLCCKQSTKLFKCGRCRIKRYCSLECQTQDWTLGVHKQSCRKSCTRCGEPFSESTECHASHPLHMKTDLGSTHGEHRINKYRCEACGQKWSEIRNGWDKGVHPTDDDAVSFYGARWCFCGPHTLDTVSSCDTRMIKSDSVDLKFGTGLQSKIDALCRDAPSVKRLTITSSTEKDYYFEAGFTLAHRLLKLKCLHVIDVRMNKLTLSESLTPHLQELFLQNIGDECELEIALPSLRDIKIHYLETSTTTINKMLRMATGLVTFNTYKLIIDGELVFAGRELQTVKLHRSDCLSAVSIWAPQLLSLNLQACYAIQKVTILDEHEMKAQLPICSDVSRRIVVNLENASVPQRVIDYLLAHPRVSQVEGIDDDEEDWIDTLPPDHYMTHFPKSRLCTACMAVRNGDDCKSQ
;
A
#
# COMPACT_ATOMS: atom_id res chain seq x y z
N MET A 1 41.28 -50.79 -5.89
CA MET A 1 40.98 -49.74 -4.90
C MET A 1 39.48 -49.53 -4.87
N THR A 2 38.79 -50.12 -3.90
CA THR A 2 37.34 -50.04 -3.71
C THR A 2 36.98 -48.70 -3.08
N SER A 3 36.28 -47.83 -3.82
CA SER A 3 35.77 -46.56 -3.27
C SER A 3 34.62 -46.85 -2.31
N GLN A 4 34.82 -46.59 -1.02
CA GLN A 4 33.74 -46.63 -0.03
C GLN A 4 32.76 -45.48 -0.32
N LEU A 5 31.52 -45.84 -0.67
CA LEU A 5 30.43 -44.89 -0.84
C LEU A 5 30.04 -44.33 0.53
N THR A 6 30.20 -43.02 0.73
CA THR A 6 29.78 -42.35 1.96
C THR A 6 28.27 -42.09 1.92
N THR A 7 27.53 -42.71 2.83
CA THR A 7 26.10 -42.46 3.08
C THR A 7 25.91 -41.36 4.11
N VAL A 8 24.72 -40.74 4.13
CA VAL A 8 24.33 -39.69 5.09
C VAL A 8 22.89 -39.94 5.53
N CYS A 9 22.64 -39.93 6.84
CA CYS A 9 21.31 -40.13 7.42
C CYS A 9 20.39 -38.93 7.14
N CYS A 10 19.22 -39.19 6.55
CA CYS A 10 18.18 -38.18 6.34
C CYS A 10 17.44 -37.88 7.65
N ARG A 11 17.39 -36.61 8.06
CA ARG A 11 16.72 -36.18 9.31
C ARG A 11 15.24 -36.58 9.40
N ARG A 12 14.53 -36.61 8.26
CA ARG A 12 13.07 -36.80 8.24
C ARG A 12 12.65 -38.26 8.19
N CYS A 13 13.35 -39.11 7.43
CA CYS A 13 13.02 -40.53 7.31
C CYS A 13 13.99 -41.48 8.04
N GLY A 14 15.10 -40.97 8.58
CA GLY A 14 16.09 -41.76 9.32
C GLY A 14 16.95 -42.71 8.47
N GLN A 15 16.82 -42.69 7.14
CA GLN A 15 17.56 -43.60 6.26
C GLN A 15 18.94 -43.05 5.88
N ASP A 16 19.94 -43.93 5.86
CA ASP A 16 21.28 -43.65 5.33
C ASP A 16 21.27 -43.73 3.80
N LEU A 17 21.37 -42.57 3.15
CA LEU A 17 21.24 -42.46 1.70
C LEU A 17 22.56 -41.99 1.06
N PRO A 18 22.86 -42.41 -0.18
CA PRO A 18 23.98 -41.86 -0.94
C PRO A 18 23.85 -40.33 -1.08
N ARG A 19 24.98 -39.63 -1.10
CA ARG A 19 25.02 -38.15 -1.22
C ARG A 19 24.23 -37.57 -2.39
N THR A 20 24.01 -38.33 -3.46
CA THR A 20 23.23 -37.93 -4.64
C THR A 20 21.75 -37.67 -4.35
N PHE A 21 21.22 -38.15 -3.22
CA PHE A 21 19.83 -37.95 -2.80
C PHE A 21 19.58 -36.63 -2.06
N PHE A 22 20.60 -35.80 -1.88
CA PHE A 22 20.50 -34.49 -1.26
C PHE A 22 20.80 -33.39 -2.27
N SER A 23 20.01 -32.31 -2.26
CA SER A 23 20.24 -31.23 -3.23
C SER A 23 21.59 -30.55 -2.99
N LYS A 24 22.25 -30.11 -4.07
CA LYS A 24 23.54 -29.40 -3.99
C LYS A 24 23.49 -28.17 -3.08
N ARG A 25 22.31 -27.54 -2.94
CA ARG A 25 22.04 -26.37 -2.08
C ARG A 25 22.03 -26.76 -0.60
N VAL A 26 21.42 -27.89 -0.24
CA VAL A 26 21.40 -28.45 1.13
C VAL A 26 22.80 -28.84 1.61
N TRP A 27 23.65 -29.35 0.71
CA TRP A 27 25.01 -29.77 1.07
C TRP A 27 25.96 -28.60 1.37
N LYS A 28 25.79 -27.46 0.68
CA LYS A 28 26.57 -26.24 0.97
C LYS A 28 26.26 -25.69 2.37
N SER A 29 24.99 -25.72 2.81
CA SER A 29 24.62 -25.33 4.17
C SER A 29 25.12 -26.30 5.25
N HIS A 30 25.14 -27.61 4.99
CA HIS A 30 25.64 -28.60 5.95
C HIS A 30 27.14 -28.43 6.25
N ARG A 31 27.97 -28.04 5.26
CA ARG A 31 29.39 -27.75 5.51
C ARG A 31 29.61 -26.52 6.39
N ALA A 32 28.68 -25.56 6.38
CA ALA A 32 28.81 -24.32 7.13
C ALA A 32 28.36 -24.45 8.60
N ASN A 33 27.52 -25.43 8.94
CA ASN A 33 27.01 -25.65 10.30
C ASN A 33 27.16 -27.12 10.71
N ALA A 34 28.20 -27.40 11.50
CA ALA A 34 28.44 -28.71 12.12
C ALA A 34 27.34 -28.99 13.17
N GLY A 35 26.22 -29.55 12.74
CA GLY A 35 25.08 -29.88 13.61
C GLY A 35 23.75 -30.04 12.89
N TYR A 36 23.65 -29.69 11.61
CA TYR A 36 22.38 -29.73 10.88
C TYR A 36 22.26 -30.96 9.97
N MET A 37 21.47 -31.96 10.37
CA MET A 37 21.21 -33.14 9.52
C MET A 37 20.34 -32.78 8.30
N PRO A 38 20.70 -33.24 7.08
CA PRO A 38 20.01 -32.85 5.84
C PRO A 38 18.71 -33.64 5.63
N ILE A 39 17.76 -33.08 4.87
CA ILE A 39 16.53 -33.75 4.44
C ILE A 39 16.70 -34.21 2.98
N CYS A 40 16.39 -35.47 2.68
CA CYS A 40 16.52 -36.01 1.33
C CYS A 40 15.46 -35.45 0.38
N SER A 41 15.73 -35.49 -0.93
CA SER A 41 14.85 -34.95 -1.97
C SER A 41 13.42 -35.51 -1.92
N ALA A 42 13.26 -36.82 -1.67
CA ALA A 42 11.95 -37.48 -1.55
C ALA A 42 11.13 -37.00 -0.34
N CYS A 43 11.82 -36.68 0.77
CA CYS A 43 11.20 -36.10 1.97
C CYS A 43 10.87 -34.61 1.81
N ASN A 44 11.51 -33.94 0.85
CA ASN A 44 11.27 -32.53 0.56
C ASN A 44 10.06 -32.33 -0.37
N SER A 45 9.81 -33.27 -1.27
CA SER A 45 8.68 -33.25 -2.22
C SER A 45 7.34 -33.68 -1.60
N SER A 46 7.35 -34.37 -0.47
CA SER A 46 6.14 -34.90 0.20
C SER A 46 5.42 -33.88 1.12
N ALA A 47 5.78 -32.60 1.06
CA ALA A 47 5.10 -31.52 1.80
C ALA A 47 3.87 -30.94 1.06
N GLN A 48 3.49 -31.47 -0.10
CA GLN A 48 2.37 -30.97 -0.91
C GLN A 48 1.42 -32.07 -1.39
N VAL A 49 0.86 -32.90 -0.50
CA VAL A 49 -0.38 -33.66 -0.80
C VAL A 49 -1.18 -33.86 0.48
N ALA A 50 -2.41 -33.31 0.53
CA ALA A 50 -3.42 -33.61 1.55
C ALA A 50 -4.03 -35.02 1.30
N PRO A 51 -4.56 -35.72 2.32
CA PRO A 51 -4.91 -37.13 2.20
C PRO A 51 -6.11 -37.38 1.28
N GLU A 52 -5.99 -38.42 0.44
CA GLU A 52 -7.02 -38.95 -0.44
C GLU A 52 -8.28 -39.36 0.34
N VAL A 53 -9.41 -38.76 -0.02
CA VAL A 53 -10.74 -39.23 0.35
C VAL A 53 -11.08 -40.44 -0.53
N ARG A 54 -11.24 -41.61 0.08
CA ARG A 54 -11.79 -42.81 -0.59
C ARG A 54 -13.26 -42.56 -0.91
N THR A 55 -13.60 -42.44 -2.19
CA THR A 55 -14.97 -42.48 -2.70
C THR A 55 -15.41 -43.92 -2.88
N PHE A 56 -16.53 -44.29 -2.24
CA PHE A 56 -17.30 -45.49 -2.56
C PHE A 56 -18.12 -45.22 -3.82
N ALA A 57 -17.95 -46.04 -4.85
CA ALA A 57 -18.82 -46.06 -6.02
C ALA A 57 -20.08 -46.87 -5.69
N VAL A 58 -21.25 -46.23 -5.84
CA VAL A 58 -22.54 -46.91 -5.93
C VAL A 58 -22.83 -47.09 -7.41
N GLU A 59 -22.87 -48.34 -7.86
CA GLU A 59 -23.29 -48.71 -9.20
C GLU A 59 -24.82 -48.59 -9.32
N SER A 60 -25.28 -48.08 -10.45
CA SER A 60 -26.59 -48.43 -10.99
C SER A 60 -26.60 -48.30 -12.52
N PRO A 61 -27.47 -49.07 -13.19
CA PRO A 61 -27.14 -49.68 -14.48
C PRO A 61 -27.93 -49.08 -15.65
N HIS A 62 -27.52 -49.52 -16.84
CA HIS A 62 -28.15 -49.42 -18.16
C HIS A 62 -27.59 -48.36 -19.12
N GLY A 63 -27.20 -48.84 -20.31
CA GLY A 63 -27.24 -48.03 -21.52
C GLY A 63 -26.11 -48.20 -22.52
N SER A 64 -25.74 -49.44 -22.89
CA SER A 64 -24.92 -49.69 -24.09
C SER A 64 -25.61 -49.15 -25.34
N ARG A 65 -24.95 -48.25 -26.09
CA ARG A 65 -25.06 -48.10 -27.55
C ARG A 65 -23.75 -47.56 -28.12
N THR A 66 -23.02 -48.45 -28.77
CA THR A 66 -21.97 -48.17 -29.75
C THR A 66 -22.55 -47.52 -31.00
N TRP A 67 -21.94 -46.46 -31.53
CA TRP A 67 -21.80 -46.23 -32.98
C TRP A 67 -20.51 -45.45 -33.27
N THR A 68 -19.84 -45.92 -34.30
CA THR A 68 -18.52 -45.57 -34.80
C THR A 68 -18.51 -44.28 -35.63
N ARG A 69 -17.32 -43.67 -35.71
CA ARG A 69 -16.89 -42.56 -36.60
C ARG A 69 -17.53 -42.55 -37.99
N ALA A 70 -17.91 -41.36 -38.43
CA ALA A 70 -17.75 -40.91 -39.81
C ALA A 70 -17.22 -39.46 -39.79
N ALA A 71 -16.31 -39.19 -40.72
CA ALA A 71 -15.61 -37.95 -40.92
C ALA A 71 -16.37 -37.01 -41.89
N GLU A 72 -15.80 -35.82 -42.03
CA GLU A 72 -15.89 -34.89 -43.17
C GLU A 72 -16.84 -33.67 -43.09
N ASP A 73 -16.19 -32.54 -43.41
CA ASP A 73 -16.66 -31.32 -44.07
C ASP A 73 -17.48 -30.24 -43.34
N GLY A 74 -16.74 -29.18 -42.98
CA GLY A 74 -16.91 -27.86 -43.61
C GLY A 74 -18.19 -27.06 -43.32
N ARG A 75 -18.05 -25.97 -42.56
CA ARG A 75 -18.55 -24.62 -42.95
C ARG A 75 -18.23 -23.57 -41.90
N ALA A 76 -17.84 -22.41 -42.40
CA ALA A 76 -17.72 -21.16 -41.68
C ALA A 76 -19.10 -20.65 -41.24
N HIS A 77 -19.27 -20.38 -39.94
CA HIS A 77 -20.26 -19.43 -39.44
C HIS A 77 -19.71 -18.71 -38.21
N GLY A 78 -19.89 -17.38 -38.19
CA GLY A 78 -19.45 -16.48 -37.15
C GLY A 78 -20.01 -16.85 -35.79
N GLY A 79 -19.11 -17.14 -34.86
CA GLY A 79 -19.42 -17.31 -33.46
C GLY A 79 -19.33 -15.98 -32.74
N SER A 80 -20.48 -15.43 -32.36
CA SER A 80 -20.60 -14.45 -31.29
C SER A 80 -19.80 -14.94 -30.08
N THR A 81 -18.77 -14.19 -29.70
CA THR A 81 -18.06 -14.39 -28.44
C THR A 81 -19.00 -13.97 -27.31
N GLY A 82 -19.89 -14.88 -26.92
CA GLY A 82 -20.60 -14.78 -25.66
C GLY A 82 -19.56 -14.76 -24.55
N ALA A 83 -19.32 -13.57 -24.00
CA ALA A 83 -18.56 -13.42 -22.77
C ALA A 83 -19.27 -14.26 -21.71
N VAL A 84 -18.67 -15.39 -21.37
CA VAL A 84 -19.08 -16.20 -20.23
C VAL A 84 -18.76 -15.36 -19.00
N GLU A 85 -19.75 -14.62 -18.52
CA GLU A 85 -19.75 -14.02 -17.20
C GLU A 85 -19.61 -15.17 -16.19
N THR A 86 -18.38 -15.41 -15.74
CA THR A 86 -18.11 -16.25 -14.58
C THR A 86 -18.63 -15.52 -13.35
N VAL A 87 -19.93 -15.63 -13.11
CA VAL A 87 -20.54 -15.23 -11.84
C VAL A 87 -19.88 -16.08 -10.77
N ASN A 88 -18.92 -15.47 -10.08
CA ASN A 88 -18.18 -16.09 -8.99
C ASN A 88 -19.12 -16.15 -7.78
N ILE A 89 -19.98 -17.17 -7.74
CA ILE A 89 -20.96 -17.39 -6.66
C ILE A 89 -20.16 -17.73 -5.40
N VAL A 90 -19.97 -16.74 -4.53
CA VAL A 90 -19.46 -16.93 -3.17
C VAL A 90 -20.31 -17.99 -2.50
N GLN A 91 -19.70 -19.10 -2.08
CA GLN A 91 -20.41 -20.18 -1.40
C GLN A 91 -20.87 -19.69 -0.02
N ASN A 92 -22.09 -19.17 0.05
CA ASN A 92 -22.79 -18.85 1.29
C ASN A 92 -23.30 -20.15 1.94
N THR A 93 -22.44 -20.85 2.66
CA THR A 93 -22.81 -22.08 3.40
C THR A 93 -23.10 -21.80 4.87
N CYS A 94 -24.02 -22.58 5.45
CA CYS A 94 -24.30 -22.57 6.89
C CYS A 94 -23.16 -23.25 7.67
N ASP A 95 -22.69 -22.61 8.75
CA ASP A 95 -21.62 -23.13 9.61
C ASP A 95 -21.96 -24.42 10.36
N LEU A 96 -23.25 -24.76 10.52
CA LEU A 96 -23.67 -26.01 11.18
C LEU A 96 -23.95 -27.12 10.18
N CYS A 97 -24.83 -26.88 9.19
CA CYS A 97 -25.33 -27.93 8.29
C CYS A 97 -24.69 -27.91 6.89
N CYS A 98 -23.76 -26.97 6.63
CA CYS A 98 -23.07 -26.76 5.36
C CYS A 98 -23.98 -26.49 4.14
N LYS A 99 -25.31 -26.36 4.33
CA LYS A 99 -26.25 -26.04 3.24
C LYS A 99 -25.96 -24.65 2.68
N GLN A 100 -25.96 -24.53 1.36
CA GLN A 100 -25.91 -23.25 0.68
C GLN A 100 -27.24 -22.51 0.86
N SER A 101 -27.18 -21.21 1.12
CA SER A 101 -28.37 -20.35 1.19
C SER A 101 -28.06 -18.98 0.59
N THR A 102 -29.04 -18.38 -0.08
CA THR A 102 -28.96 -17.00 -0.57
C THR A 102 -29.01 -15.98 0.57
N LYS A 103 -29.56 -16.37 1.73
CA LYS A 103 -29.64 -15.54 2.94
C LYS A 103 -29.16 -16.35 4.14
N LEU A 104 -28.09 -15.89 4.78
CA LEU A 104 -27.58 -16.46 6.03
C LEU A 104 -27.75 -15.45 7.17
N PHE A 105 -28.22 -15.93 8.31
CA PHE A 105 -28.30 -15.18 9.56
C PHE A 105 -26.96 -15.20 10.27
N LYS A 106 -26.43 -14.03 10.63
CA LYS A 106 -25.22 -13.94 11.46
C LYS A 106 -25.60 -14.10 12.92
N CYS A 107 -24.77 -14.78 13.71
CA CYS A 107 -24.98 -14.85 15.15
C CYS A 107 -25.07 -13.44 15.75
N GLY A 108 -26.16 -13.13 16.47
CA GLY A 108 -26.35 -11.79 17.05
C GLY A 108 -25.27 -11.36 18.04
N ARG A 109 -24.54 -12.32 18.63
CA ARG A 109 -23.44 -12.07 19.59
C ARG A 109 -22.09 -11.84 18.92
N CYS A 110 -21.51 -12.87 18.29
CA CYS A 110 -20.18 -12.75 17.69
C CYS A 110 -20.18 -12.20 16.26
N ARG A 111 -21.31 -12.29 15.54
CA ARG A 111 -21.46 -11.95 14.10
C ARG A 111 -20.52 -12.69 13.14
N ILE A 112 -19.72 -13.64 13.65
CA ILE A 112 -18.77 -14.46 12.87
C ILE A 112 -19.51 -15.62 12.20
N LYS A 113 -20.21 -16.44 12.99
CA LYS A 113 -20.95 -17.61 12.49
C LYS A 113 -22.19 -17.22 11.70
N ARG A 114 -22.46 -17.96 10.62
CA ARG A 114 -23.54 -17.77 9.64
C ARG A 114 -24.41 -19.02 9.57
N TYR A 115 -25.72 -18.85 9.68
CA TYR A 115 -26.68 -19.95 9.73
C TYR A 115 -27.77 -19.80 8.67
N CYS A 116 -28.22 -20.90 8.08
CA CYS A 116 -29.35 -20.86 7.13
C CYS A 116 -30.70 -20.64 7.83
N SER A 117 -30.78 -20.92 9.13
CA SER A 117 -31.99 -20.73 9.95
C SER A 117 -31.62 -20.44 11.41
N LEU A 118 -32.58 -19.89 12.16
CA LEU A 118 -32.47 -19.75 13.61
C LEU A 118 -32.32 -21.12 14.29
N GLU A 119 -32.96 -22.15 13.75
CA GLU A 119 -32.87 -23.53 14.24
C GLU A 119 -31.43 -24.05 14.19
N CYS A 120 -30.72 -23.85 13.07
CA CYS A 120 -29.31 -24.22 12.99
C CYS A 120 -28.43 -23.42 13.97
N GLN A 121 -28.75 -22.14 14.20
CA GLN A 121 -28.03 -21.36 15.21
C GLN A 121 -28.26 -21.91 16.63
N THR A 122 -29.50 -22.22 16.98
CA THR A 122 -29.86 -22.76 18.30
C THR A 122 -29.29 -24.15 18.51
N GLN A 123 -29.27 -24.99 17.48
CA GLN A 123 -28.68 -26.31 17.54
C GLN A 123 -27.15 -26.22 17.75
N ASP A 124 -26.44 -25.39 16.99
CA ASP A 124 -25.00 -25.18 17.16
C ASP A 124 -24.66 -24.59 18.54
N TRP A 125 -25.56 -23.74 19.07
CA TRP A 125 -25.48 -23.23 20.43
C TRP A 125 -25.66 -24.32 21.49
N THR A 126 -26.64 -25.21 21.30
CA THR A 126 -27.00 -26.27 22.25
C THR A 126 -25.95 -27.38 22.27
N LEU A 127 -25.38 -27.72 21.11
CA LEU A 127 -24.25 -28.64 20.98
C LEU A 127 -22.97 -28.12 21.66
N GLY A 128 -22.94 -26.86 22.10
CA GLY A 128 -21.87 -26.30 22.92
C GLY A 128 -20.65 -25.80 22.13
N VAL A 129 -20.45 -26.29 20.91
CA VAL A 129 -19.32 -25.91 20.05
C VAL A 129 -19.32 -24.40 19.78
N HIS A 130 -20.46 -23.86 19.33
CA HIS A 130 -20.56 -22.41 19.18
C HIS A 130 -20.63 -21.69 20.51
N LYS A 131 -21.36 -22.18 21.51
CA LYS A 131 -21.51 -21.47 22.80
C LYS A 131 -20.15 -21.21 23.48
N GLN A 132 -19.20 -22.15 23.38
CA GLN A 132 -17.85 -22.00 23.92
C GLN A 132 -16.95 -21.08 23.08
N SER A 133 -17.14 -21.07 21.75
CA SER A 133 -16.38 -20.25 20.80
C SER A 133 -16.99 -18.89 20.50
N CYS A 134 -18.27 -18.67 20.85
CA CYS A 134 -19.01 -17.42 20.74
C CYS A 134 -18.61 -16.48 21.87
N ARG A 135 -17.29 -16.29 22.02
CA ARG A 135 -16.76 -15.22 22.83
C ARG A 135 -17.13 -13.93 22.13
N LYS A 136 -17.68 -12.99 22.90
CA LYS A 136 -17.85 -11.64 22.39
C LYS A 136 -16.44 -11.13 22.06
N SER A 137 -16.26 -10.48 20.92
CA SER A 137 -15.03 -9.73 20.69
C SER A 137 -15.07 -8.45 21.49
N CYS A 138 -13.94 -8.03 22.02
CA CYS A 138 -13.77 -6.70 22.58
C CYS A 138 -14.13 -5.67 21.51
N THR A 139 -15.03 -4.76 21.82
CA THR A 139 -15.49 -3.73 20.86
C THR A 139 -14.39 -2.72 20.52
N ARG A 140 -13.31 -2.67 21.32
CA ARG A 140 -12.15 -1.79 21.11
C ARG A 140 -11.08 -2.43 20.22
N CYS A 141 -10.52 -3.57 20.64
CA CYS A 141 -9.40 -4.21 19.94
C CYS A 141 -9.79 -5.36 18.99
N GLY A 142 -11.07 -5.77 18.95
CA GLY A 142 -11.54 -6.87 18.10
C GLY A 142 -11.16 -8.28 18.58
N GLU A 143 -10.19 -8.40 19.49
CA GLU A 143 -9.77 -9.68 20.07
C GLU A 143 -10.88 -10.35 20.90
N PRO A 144 -10.85 -11.68 21.05
CA PRO A 144 -11.76 -12.39 21.94
C PRO A 144 -11.74 -11.79 23.34
N PHE A 145 -12.92 -11.44 23.86
CA PHE A 145 -13.04 -10.88 25.21
C PHE A 145 -12.53 -11.87 26.25
N SER A 146 -11.72 -11.35 27.16
CA SER A 146 -11.14 -12.09 28.28
C SER A 146 -11.13 -11.16 29.50
N GLU A 147 -11.68 -11.63 30.62
CA GLU A 147 -11.76 -10.85 31.86
C GLU A 147 -10.41 -10.76 32.57
N SER A 148 -9.51 -11.70 32.32
CA SER A 148 -8.23 -11.83 33.02
C SER A 148 -7.06 -11.18 32.28
N THR A 149 -7.29 -10.64 31.08
CA THR A 149 -6.23 -10.05 30.25
C THR A 149 -6.52 -8.59 29.97
N GLU A 150 -5.46 -7.80 29.87
CA GLU A 150 -5.56 -6.43 29.40
C GLU A 150 -5.86 -6.40 27.89
N CYS A 151 -6.78 -5.53 27.50
CA CYS A 151 -6.99 -5.12 26.14
C CYS A 151 -5.86 -4.18 25.72
N HIS A 152 -5.00 -4.64 24.82
CA HIS A 152 -4.03 -3.81 24.14
C HIS A 152 -4.56 -3.49 22.74
N ALA A 153 -4.85 -2.21 22.48
CA ALA A 153 -5.19 -1.76 21.14
C ALA A 153 -3.97 -1.04 20.54
N SER A 154 -3.47 -1.56 19.41
CA SER A 154 -2.40 -0.93 18.64
C SER A 154 -2.81 0.47 18.17
N HIS A 155 -1.81 1.34 17.96
CA HIS A 155 -2.03 2.61 17.26
C HIS A 155 -2.55 2.33 15.84
N PRO A 156 -3.71 2.88 15.44
CA PRO A 156 -4.21 2.70 14.09
C PRO A 156 -3.21 3.27 13.09
N LEU A 157 -2.85 2.48 12.07
CA LEU A 157 -1.84 2.88 11.09
C LEU A 157 -2.21 4.17 10.36
N HIS A 158 -3.48 4.35 10.02
CA HIS A 158 -3.98 5.55 9.37
C HIS A 158 -4.05 6.79 10.29
N MET A 159 -3.79 6.64 11.59
CA MET A 159 -3.68 7.72 12.58
C MET A 159 -2.22 7.91 13.04
N LYS A 160 -1.26 7.25 12.38
CA LYS A 160 0.17 7.34 12.65
C LYS A 160 0.76 8.50 11.86
N THR A 161 1.20 9.53 12.57
CA THR A 161 1.96 10.65 12.00
C THR A 161 3.45 10.37 12.14
N ASP A 162 4.18 10.39 11.04
CA ASP A 162 5.64 10.31 11.04
C ASP A 162 6.25 11.61 11.57
N LEU A 163 7.11 11.49 12.58
CA LEU A 163 7.88 12.59 13.18
C LEU A 163 9.35 12.57 12.72
N GLY A 164 9.65 11.77 11.72
CA GLY A 164 10.98 11.58 11.16
C GLY A 164 11.70 10.35 11.72
N SER A 165 12.81 10.03 11.06
CA SER A 165 13.68 8.92 11.44
C SER A 165 15.10 9.42 11.71
N THR A 166 15.75 8.87 12.73
CA THR A 166 17.20 9.04 12.93
C THR A 166 17.92 7.77 12.49
N HIS A 167 19.05 7.94 11.80
CA HIS A 167 19.91 6.86 11.34
C HIS A 167 21.23 6.89 12.10
N GLY A 168 21.63 5.75 12.65
CA GLY A 168 22.88 5.52 13.35
C GLY A 168 23.11 4.01 13.43
N GLU A 169 23.69 3.52 14.52
CA GLU A 169 23.79 2.07 14.78
C GLU A 169 22.41 1.37 14.76
N HIS A 170 21.35 2.12 15.07
CA HIS A 170 19.97 1.68 14.94
C HIS A 170 19.16 2.67 14.13
N ARG A 171 18.19 2.16 13.36
CA ARG A 171 17.18 2.99 12.74
C ARG A 171 16.08 3.24 13.77
N ILE A 172 15.88 4.50 14.14
CA ILE A 172 14.83 4.89 15.07
C ILE A 172 13.80 5.71 14.29
N ASN A 173 12.61 5.16 14.12
CA ASN A 173 11.49 5.89 13.51
C ASN A 173 10.60 6.43 14.63
N LYS A 174 10.29 7.73 14.60
CA LYS A 174 9.50 8.40 15.63
C LYS A 174 8.10 8.69 15.11
N TYR A 175 7.10 8.47 15.94
CA TYR A 175 5.71 8.63 15.54
C TYR A 175 4.88 9.31 16.62
N ARG A 176 3.76 9.90 16.18
CA ARG A 176 2.65 10.36 17.02
C ARG A 176 1.37 9.68 16.57
N CYS A 177 0.52 9.30 17.52
CA CYS A 177 -0.83 8.82 17.21
C CYS A 177 -1.79 10.00 17.30
N GLU A 178 -2.50 10.32 16.22
CA GLU A 178 -3.51 11.37 16.21
C GLU A 178 -4.75 10.99 17.03
N ALA A 179 -4.95 9.70 17.35
CA ALA A 179 -6.09 9.24 18.14
C ALA A 179 -5.88 9.43 19.65
N CYS A 180 -4.69 9.13 20.19
CA CYS A 180 -4.40 9.27 21.62
C CYS A 180 -3.40 10.38 21.97
N GLY A 181 -2.80 11.05 20.97
CA GLY A 181 -1.79 12.10 21.13
C GLY A 181 -0.41 11.60 21.57
N GLN A 182 -0.28 10.32 21.92
CA GLN A 182 0.97 9.76 22.43
C GLN A 182 2.03 9.64 21.33
N LYS A 183 3.29 9.75 21.76
CA LYS A 183 4.46 9.56 20.91
C LYS A 183 5.13 8.23 21.24
N TRP A 184 5.67 7.57 20.23
CA TRP A 184 6.52 6.40 20.42
C TRP A 184 7.62 6.37 19.36
N SER A 185 8.67 5.59 19.64
CA SER A 185 9.74 5.32 18.70
C SER A 185 9.83 3.82 18.47
N GLU A 186 9.93 3.42 17.21
CA GLU A 186 10.27 2.05 16.81
C GLU A 186 11.78 2.00 16.53
N ILE A 187 12.50 1.18 17.29
CA ILE A 187 13.92 0.95 17.08
C ILE A 187 14.09 -0.38 16.36
N ARG A 188 14.73 -0.30 15.21
CA ARG A 188 15.18 -1.46 14.44
C ARG A 188 16.69 -1.53 14.58
N ASN A 189 17.18 -2.64 15.14
CA ASN A 189 18.61 -2.88 15.25
C ASN A 189 19.22 -2.87 13.84
N GLY A 190 20.30 -2.10 13.67
CA GLY A 190 20.88 -1.81 12.36
C GLY A 190 21.40 -3.04 11.63
N TRP A 191 21.54 -2.88 10.32
CA TRP A 191 22.00 -3.89 9.36
C TRP A 191 23.49 -4.29 9.49
N ASP A 192 24.21 -3.75 10.48
CA ASP A 192 25.67 -3.63 10.47
C ASP A 192 26.50 -4.93 10.53
N LYS A 193 25.90 -6.12 10.43
CA LYS A 193 26.64 -7.39 10.50
C LYS A 193 26.31 -8.45 9.46
N GLY A 194 25.56 -8.13 8.40
CA GLY A 194 25.19 -9.13 7.38
C GLY A 194 24.40 -10.33 7.94
N VAL A 195 24.04 -10.29 9.23
CA VAL A 195 23.06 -11.16 9.84
C VAL A 195 21.74 -10.54 9.47
N HIS A 196 21.02 -11.20 8.57
CA HIS A 196 19.67 -10.82 8.25
C HIS A 196 18.79 -11.07 9.48
N PRO A 197 18.20 -10.02 10.10
CA PRO A 197 16.76 -9.97 10.16
C PRO A 197 15.98 -11.27 10.29
N THR A 198 16.00 -12.13 11.33
CA THR A 198 14.90 -13.13 11.34
C THR A 198 13.59 -12.37 11.49
N ASP A 199 12.47 -12.87 10.94
CA ASP A 199 11.22 -12.09 10.83
C ASP A 199 10.64 -11.63 12.20
N ASP A 200 11.22 -12.11 13.31
CA ASP A 200 10.93 -11.71 14.68
C ASP A 200 12.03 -10.86 15.36
N ASP A 201 13.06 -10.41 14.62
CA ASP A 201 14.13 -9.59 15.18
C ASP A 201 13.51 -8.35 15.84
N ALA A 202 13.71 -8.28 17.15
CA ALA A 202 12.90 -7.49 18.07
C ALA A 202 12.88 -6.01 17.68
N VAL A 203 11.79 -5.57 17.04
CA VAL A 203 11.43 -4.15 17.03
C VAL A 203 11.22 -3.76 18.49
N SER A 204 12.17 -3.02 19.05
CA SER A 204 12.02 -2.48 20.39
C SER A 204 11.28 -1.15 20.31
N PHE A 205 10.50 -0.85 21.33
CA PHE A 205 9.66 0.33 21.38
C PHE A 205 10.10 1.21 22.54
N TYR A 206 10.20 2.51 22.29
CA TYR A 206 10.30 3.53 23.35
C TYR A 206 9.01 4.35 23.37
N GLY A 207 8.45 4.57 24.56
CA GLY A 207 7.17 5.28 24.73
C GLY A 207 5.95 4.36 24.69
N ALA A 208 4.79 4.91 24.34
CA ALA A 208 3.53 4.18 24.40
C ALA A 208 3.38 3.23 23.20
N ARG A 209 3.57 1.93 23.41
CA ARG A 209 3.39 0.90 22.36
C ARG A 209 1.93 0.77 21.88
N TRP A 210 0.99 1.05 22.78
CA TRP A 210 -0.44 0.84 22.56
C TRP A 210 -1.17 2.17 22.59
N CYS A 211 -2.17 2.33 21.72
CA CYS A 211 -3.09 3.45 21.73
C CYS A 211 -4.00 3.42 22.96
N PHE A 212 -4.29 2.21 23.43
CA PHE A 212 -5.04 1.95 24.63
C PHE A 212 -4.50 0.70 25.34
N CYS A 213 -4.37 0.80 26.65
CA CYS A 213 -4.11 -0.31 27.56
C CYS A 213 -5.11 -0.24 28.72
N GLY A 214 -5.84 -1.31 28.99
CA GLY A 214 -6.85 -1.38 30.05
C GLY A 214 -7.75 -2.59 29.89
N PRO A 215 -8.86 -2.71 30.64
CA PRO A 215 -9.75 -3.86 30.53
C PRO A 215 -10.42 -3.94 29.14
N HIS A 216 -10.68 -5.16 28.66
CA HIS A 216 -11.55 -5.35 27.52
C HIS A 216 -12.95 -4.79 27.83
N THR A 217 -13.65 -4.31 26.80
CA THR A 217 -15.03 -3.84 26.94
C THR A 217 -15.91 -4.48 25.87
N LEU A 218 -17.14 -4.76 26.28
CA LEU A 218 -18.23 -5.23 25.43
C LEU A 218 -19.23 -4.12 25.14
N ASP A 219 -19.08 -3.00 25.84
CA ASP A 219 -19.95 -1.86 25.68
C ASP A 219 -19.70 -1.24 24.32
N THR A 220 -20.74 -0.58 23.81
CA THR A 220 -20.59 0.19 22.58
C THR A 220 -19.67 1.36 22.91
N VAL A 221 -18.42 1.29 22.46
CA VAL A 221 -17.51 2.41 22.56
C VAL A 221 -18.06 3.53 21.68
N SER A 222 -17.95 4.77 22.16
CA SER A 222 -18.44 5.95 21.44
C SER A 222 -17.92 5.95 20.00
N SER A 223 -18.80 6.25 19.04
CA SER A 223 -18.42 6.38 17.63
C SER A 223 -17.36 7.46 17.38
N CYS A 224 -17.17 8.37 18.32
CA CYS A 224 -16.14 9.40 18.31
C CYS A 224 -14.77 8.88 18.79
N ASP A 225 -14.68 7.69 19.38
CA ASP A 225 -13.41 7.09 19.78
C ASP A 225 -12.66 6.60 18.55
N THR A 226 -11.73 7.41 18.07
CA THR A 226 -10.89 7.14 16.89
C THR A 226 -9.91 5.99 17.10
N ARG A 227 -9.76 5.49 18.33
CA ARG A 227 -8.87 4.37 18.67
C ARG A 227 -9.50 3.00 18.38
N MET A 228 -10.78 2.96 18.03
CA MET A 228 -11.47 1.72 17.71
C MET A 228 -11.05 1.15 16.35
N ILE A 229 -10.90 -0.18 16.30
CA ILE A 229 -10.89 -0.89 15.02
C ILE A 229 -12.30 -0.81 14.43
N LYS A 230 -12.47 0.00 13.39
CA LYS A 230 -13.75 0.08 12.69
C LYS A 230 -13.92 -1.12 11.79
N SER A 231 -15.10 -1.73 11.82
CA SER A 231 -15.43 -2.88 10.96
C SER A 231 -15.44 -2.55 9.45
N ASP A 232 -15.41 -1.28 9.09
CA ASP A 232 -15.28 -0.79 7.70
C ASP A 232 -13.85 -0.33 7.35
N SER A 233 -12.88 -0.56 8.25
CA SER A 233 -11.45 -0.36 7.99
C SER A 233 -10.77 -1.73 7.91
N VAL A 234 -9.95 -1.93 6.89
CA VAL A 234 -9.16 -3.15 6.74
C VAL A 234 -7.70 -2.77 6.55
N ASP A 235 -6.86 -3.35 7.41
CA ASP A 235 -5.41 -3.20 7.34
C ASP A 235 -4.82 -4.53 6.87
N LEU A 236 -4.19 -4.53 5.69
CA LEU A 236 -3.51 -5.67 5.12
C LEU A 236 -2.01 -5.49 5.25
N LYS A 237 -1.34 -6.49 5.81
CA LYS A 237 0.12 -6.59 5.80
C LYS A 237 0.58 -7.37 4.58
N PHE A 238 1.60 -6.87 3.91
CA PHE A 238 2.30 -7.58 2.86
C PHE A 238 2.87 -8.89 3.39
N GLY A 239 2.89 -9.90 2.54
CA GLY A 239 3.31 -11.24 2.85
C GLY A 239 2.74 -12.24 1.86
N THR A 240 3.03 -13.52 2.07
CA THR A 240 2.50 -14.59 1.23
C THR A 240 0.96 -14.57 1.24
N GLY A 241 0.37 -14.62 0.05
CA GLY A 241 -1.09 -14.58 -0.13
C GLY A 241 -1.74 -13.20 0.00
N LEU A 242 -1.00 -12.09 -0.03
CA LEU A 242 -1.59 -10.74 -0.04
C LEU A 242 -2.61 -10.58 -1.17
N GLN A 243 -2.30 -11.01 -2.40
CA GLN A 243 -3.22 -10.94 -3.53
C GLN A 243 -4.54 -11.66 -3.22
N SER A 244 -4.48 -12.87 -2.66
CA SER A 244 -5.67 -13.64 -2.30
C SER A 244 -6.51 -12.93 -1.23
N LYS A 245 -5.88 -12.22 -0.29
CA LYS A 245 -6.58 -11.39 0.70
C LYS A 245 -7.27 -10.20 0.03
N ILE A 246 -6.62 -9.53 -0.92
CA ILE A 246 -7.22 -8.44 -1.70
C ILE A 246 -8.42 -8.96 -2.51
N ASP A 247 -8.26 -10.09 -3.20
CA ASP A 247 -9.33 -10.73 -3.98
C ASP A 247 -10.54 -11.10 -3.10
N ALA A 248 -10.29 -11.46 -1.84
CA ALA A 248 -11.34 -11.76 -0.87
C ALA A 248 -12.11 -10.51 -0.42
N LEU A 249 -11.52 -9.31 -0.43
CA LEU A 249 -12.21 -8.07 -0.01
C LEU A 249 -13.49 -7.82 -0.80
N CYS A 250 -13.46 -8.05 -2.12
CA CYS A 250 -14.65 -7.91 -2.98
C CYS A 250 -15.79 -8.83 -2.58
N ARG A 251 -15.49 -10.03 -2.09
CA ARG A 251 -16.48 -11.07 -1.75
C ARG A 251 -16.98 -10.91 -0.33
N ASP A 252 -16.06 -10.69 0.60
CA ASP A 252 -16.32 -10.86 2.03
C ASP A 252 -16.55 -9.54 2.77
N ALA A 253 -16.11 -8.42 2.21
CA ALA A 253 -16.14 -7.12 2.85
C ALA A 253 -16.65 -6.00 1.91
N PRO A 254 -17.87 -6.10 1.35
CA PRO A 254 -18.43 -5.05 0.47
C PRO A 254 -18.67 -3.71 1.19
N SER A 255 -18.48 -3.66 2.51
CA SER A 255 -18.61 -2.47 3.35
C SER A 255 -17.29 -1.74 3.64
N VAL A 256 -16.15 -2.20 3.12
CA VAL A 256 -14.87 -1.51 3.35
C VAL A 256 -14.95 -0.06 2.86
N LYS A 257 -14.67 0.87 3.77
CA LYS A 257 -14.54 2.30 3.50
C LYS A 257 -13.10 2.78 3.59
N ARG A 258 -12.23 2.06 4.31
CA ARG A 258 -10.81 2.36 4.42
C ARG A 258 -10.00 1.10 4.21
N LEU A 259 -9.04 1.16 3.30
CA LEU A 259 -8.08 0.07 3.06
C LEU A 259 -6.68 0.64 3.25
N THR A 260 -5.91 0.02 4.14
CA THR A 260 -4.50 0.32 4.34
C THR A 260 -3.70 -0.93 4.01
N ILE A 261 -2.77 -0.84 3.07
CA ILE A 261 -1.85 -1.92 2.70
C ILE A 261 -0.45 -1.46 3.08
N THR A 262 0.18 -2.18 4.01
CA THR A 262 1.53 -1.86 4.50
C THR A 262 2.45 -3.05 4.33
N SER A 263 3.73 -2.81 4.14
CA SER A 263 4.72 -3.87 4.30
C SER A 263 4.82 -4.35 5.76
N SER A 264 5.12 -5.65 5.95
CA SER A 264 5.41 -6.19 7.28
C SER A 264 6.88 -6.02 7.67
N THR A 265 7.80 -6.07 6.70
CA THR A 265 9.24 -5.96 6.90
C THR A 265 9.90 -5.04 5.87
N GLU A 266 11.02 -4.39 6.20
CA GLU A 266 11.77 -3.63 5.17
C GLU A 266 12.24 -4.52 4.01
N LYS A 267 12.38 -5.84 4.23
CA LYS A 267 12.77 -6.77 3.19
C LYS A 267 11.67 -6.99 2.16
N ASP A 268 10.42 -6.99 2.58
CA ASP A 268 9.22 -7.16 1.72
C ASP A 268 9.25 -6.22 0.52
N TYR A 269 9.79 -5.01 0.71
CA TYR A 269 9.95 -4.02 -0.35
C TYR A 269 10.87 -4.52 -1.49
N TYR A 270 11.90 -5.29 -1.16
CA TYR A 270 12.87 -5.83 -2.11
C TYR A 270 12.51 -7.21 -2.68
N PHE A 271 11.44 -7.86 -2.19
CA PHE A 271 10.99 -9.13 -2.78
C PHE A 271 10.37 -8.91 -4.16
N GLU A 272 10.48 -9.90 -5.04
CA GLU A 272 10.05 -9.81 -6.45
C GLU A 272 8.52 -9.92 -6.63
N ALA A 273 7.78 -10.40 -5.64
CA ALA A 273 6.35 -10.67 -5.78
C ALA A 273 5.51 -9.41 -5.50
N GLY A 274 5.33 -8.56 -6.51
CA GLY A 274 4.32 -7.50 -6.43
C GLY A 274 2.88 -8.03 -6.53
N PHE A 275 1.90 -7.20 -6.18
CA PHE A 275 0.47 -7.51 -6.30
C PHE A 275 -0.22 -6.53 -7.27
N THR A 276 -1.49 -6.78 -7.59
CA THR A 276 -2.32 -5.88 -8.39
C THR A 276 -3.57 -5.49 -7.60
N LEU A 277 -3.86 -4.19 -7.59
CA LEU A 277 -5.10 -3.65 -7.02
C LEU A 277 -5.93 -3.01 -8.15
N ALA A 278 -6.93 -3.76 -8.62
CA ALA A 278 -7.86 -3.37 -9.68
C ALA A 278 -9.28 -3.85 -9.34
N HIS A 279 -9.64 -3.73 -8.06
CA HIS A 279 -10.79 -4.40 -7.47
C HIS A 279 -11.96 -3.44 -7.28
N ARG A 280 -13.18 -3.96 -7.45
CA ARG A 280 -14.41 -3.19 -7.27
C ARG A 280 -14.73 -3.02 -5.79
N LEU A 281 -14.26 -1.93 -5.18
CA LEU A 281 -14.48 -1.57 -3.79
C LEU A 281 -15.39 -0.34 -3.71
N LEU A 282 -16.68 -0.55 -3.99
CA LEU A 282 -17.65 0.53 -4.24
C LEU A 282 -17.80 1.53 -3.08
N LYS A 283 -17.58 1.10 -1.85
CA LYS A 283 -17.72 1.95 -0.65
C LYS A 283 -16.41 2.52 -0.16
N LEU A 284 -15.29 2.21 -0.82
CA LEU A 284 -13.97 2.67 -0.43
C LEU A 284 -13.90 4.19 -0.57
N LYS A 285 -13.53 4.86 0.54
CA LYS A 285 -13.34 6.30 0.64
C LYS A 285 -11.90 6.69 0.85
N CYS A 286 -11.11 5.81 1.45
CA CYS A 286 -9.70 6.04 1.71
C CYS A 286 -8.86 4.82 1.36
N LEU A 287 -7.78 5.04 0.63
CA LEU A 287 -6.79 4.03 0.28
C LEU A 287 -5.39 4.52 0.66
N HIS A 288 -4.72 3.77 1.54
CA HIS A 288 -3.32 3.99 1.89
C HIS A 288 -2.49 2.78 1.44
N VAL A 289 -1.41 3.02 0.72
CA VAL A 289 -0.47 2.00 0.23
C VAL A 289 0.92 2.45 0.61
N ILE A 290 1.58 1.73 1.53
CA ILE A 290 2.77 2.23 2.24
C ILE A 290 3.85 1.14 2.27
N ASP A 291 5.04 1.50 1.79
CA ASP A 291 6.24 0.65 1.80
C ASP A 291 6.05 -0.71 1.12
N VAL A 292 5.17 -0.79 0.11
CA VAL A 292 4.90 -2.04 -0.61
C VAL A 292 5.30 -1.98 -2.07
N ARG A 293 5.82 -3.11 -2.54
CA ARG A 293 6.02 -3.35 -3.96
C ARG A 293 4.71 -3.82 -4.59
N MET A 294 4.30 -3.16 -5.67
CA MET A 294 3.04 -3.41 -6.37
C MET A 294 3.27 -3.33 -7.87
N ASN A 295 2.72 -4.27 -8.63
CA ASN A 295 2.87 -4.31 -10.09
C ASN A 295 1.96 -3.28 -10.76
N LYS A 296 0.71 -3.16 -10.28
CA LYS A 296 -0.31 -2.32 -10.91
C LYS A 296 -1.34 -1.81 -9.91
N LEU A 297 -1.68 -0.53 -10.02
CA LEU A 297 -2.76 0.14 -9.31
C LEU A 297 -3.73 0.78 -10.30
N THR A 298 -4.94 0.21 -10.41
CA THR A 298 -6.00 0.77 -11.24
C THR A 298 -7.14 1.26 -10.36
N LEU A 299 -7.35 2.57 -10.37
CA LEU A 299 -8.41 3.26 -9.63
C LEU A 299 -9.27 4.05 -10.62
N SER A 300 -10.54 3.66 -10.76
CA SER A 300 -11.48 4.28 -11.68
C SER A 300 -12.85 4.47 -11.02
N GLU A 301 -13.71 5.28 -11.63
CA GLU A 301 -15.08 5.47 -11.15
C GLU A 301 -15.88 4.15 -11.13
N SER A 302 -15.62 3.22 -12.06
CA SER A 302 -16.32 1.92 -12.09
C SER A 302 -15.86 0.97 -10.96
N LEU A 303 -14.61 1.09 -10.52
CA LEU A 303 -14.03 0.24 -9.47
C LEU A 303 -14.22 0.84 -8.08
N THR A 304 -13.99 2.14 -7.93
CA THR A 304 -13.86 2.85 -6.64
C THR A 304 -14.48 4.26 -6.72
N PRO A 305 -15.78 4.39 -7.03
CA PRO A 305 -16.43 5.69 -7.32
C PRO A 305 -16.37 6.70 -6.17
N HIS A 306 -16.27 6.21 -4.93
CA HIS A 306 -16.35 7.05 -3.73
C HIS A 306 -14.99 7.32 -3.08
N LEU A 307 -13.89 6.97 -3.74
CA LEU A 307 -12.54 7.20 -3.20
C LEU A 307 -12.24 8.70 -3.17
N GLN A 308 -11.95 9.22 -1.98
CA GLN A 308 -11.72 10.65 -1.72
C GLN A 308 -10.29 10.92 -1.25
N GLU A 309 -9.67 9.97 -0.54
CA GLU A 309 -8.33 10.09 0.04
C GLU A 309 -7.43 8.99 -0.52
N LEU A 310 -6.30 9.39 -1.10
CA LEU A 310 -5.27 8.49 -1.62
C LEU A 310 -3.92 8.84 -0.99
N PHE A 311 -3.28 7.85 -0.36
CA PHE A 311 -1.91 7.98 0.14
C PHE A 311 -1.04 6.87 -0.44
N LEU A 312 0.00 7.27 -1.16
CA LEU A 312 1.04 6.40 -1.69
C LEU A 312 2.36 6.76 -1.00
N GLN A 313 3.03 5.79 -0.42
CA GLN A 313 4.35 5.99 0.17
C GLN A 313 5.29 4.85 -0.23
N ASN A 314 6.45 5.20 -0.78
CA ASN A 314 7.53 4.27 -1.09
C ASN A 314 6.99 3.11 -1.93
N ILE A 315 6.46 3.47 -3.11
CA ILE A 315 5.94 2.52 -4.10
C ILE A 315 7.04 2.32 -5.14
N GLY A 316 7.29 1.06 -5.53
CA GLY A 316 8.29 0.71 -6.54
C GLY A 316 8.07 1.46 -7.86
N ASP A 317 9.17 1.81 -8.52
CA ASP A 317 9.23 2.56 -9.78
C ASP A 317 8.65 1.78 -10.96
N GLU A 318 8.61 0.45 -10.87
CA GLU A 318 7.97 -0.42 -11.85
C GLU A 318 6.43 -0.48 -11.76
N CYS A 319 5.81 0.23 -10.82
CA CYS A 319 4.37 0.17 -10.62
C CYS A 319 3.61 0.89 -11.74
N GLU A 320 2.74 0.15 -12.44
CA GLU A 320 1.82 0.73 -13.41
C GLU A 320 0.66 1.45 -12.69
N LEU A 321 0.66 2.78 -12.72
CA LEU A 321 -0.39 3.60 -12.10
C LEU A 321 -1.43 4.07 -13.12
N GLU A 322 -2.68 3.68 -12.90
CA GLU A 322 -3.84 4.08 -13.69
C GLU A 322 -4.92 4.67 -12.79
N ILE A 323 -4.88 5.99 -12.57
CA ILE A 323 -5.80 6.68 -11.65
C ILE A 323 -6.68 7.66 -12.44
N ALA A 324 -7.99 7.40 -12.44
CA ALA A 324 -9.00 8.14 -13.18
C ALA A 324 -10.25 8.34 -12.28
N LEU A 325 -10.12 9.24 -11.29
CA LEU A 325 -11.13 9.44 -10.26
C LEU A 325 -11.47 10.92 -10.04
N PRO A 326 -12.65 11.40 -10.49
CA PRO A 326 -13.08 12.78 -10.26
C PRO A 326 -13.43 13.10 -8.80
N SER A 327 -13.69 12.07 -8.00
CA SER A 327 -14.06 12.19 -6.59
C SER A 327 -12.87 12.33 -5.63
N LEU A 328 -11.62 12.23 -6.11
CA LEU A 328 -10.43 12.44 -5.28
C LEU A 328 -10.35 13.88 -4.78
N ARG A 329 -10.14 14.02 -3.46
CA ARG A 329 -10.06 15.31 -2.76
C ARG A 329 -8.71 15.52 -2.09
N ASP A 330 -8.12 14.48 -1.51
CA ASP A 330 -6.81 14.53 -0.84
C ASP A 330 -5.88 13.48 -1.44
N ILE A 331 -4.75 13.93 -1.98
CA ILE A 331 -3.71 13.07 -2.54
C ILE A 331 -2.40 13.34 -1.82
N LYS A 332 -1.79 12.27 -1.30
CA LYS A 332 -0.46 12.27 -0.67
C LYS A 332 0.44 11.28 -1.39
N ILE A 333 1.62 11.73 -1.81
CA ILE A 333 2.59 10.89 -2.51
C ILE A 333 3.98 11.11 -1.93
N HIS A 334 4.52 10.14 -1.21
CA HIS A 334 5.84 10.21 -0.61
C HIS A 334 6.76 9.17 -1.24
N TYR A 335 7.95 9.55 -1.71
CA TYR A 335 8.93 8.63 -2.30
C TYR A 335 8.34 7.81 -3.46
N LEU A 336 7.99 8.50 -4.55
CA LEU A 336 7.51 7.87 -5.78
C LEU A 336 8.33 8.39 -6.96
N GLU A 337 8.78 7.48 -7.81
CA GLU A 337 9.35 7.79 -9.11
C GLU A 337 8.37 7.32 -10.18
N THR A 338 7.95 8.24 -11.07
CA THR A 338 7.01 7.91 -12.15
C THR A 338 7.08 8.97 -13.24
N SER A 339 6.38 8.76 -14.36
CA SER A 339 6.35 9.75 -15.43
C SER A 339 5.47 10.95 -15.09
N THR A 340 5.87 12.13 -15.54
CA THR A 340 5.06 13.35 -15.46
C THR A 340 3.68 13.16 -16.11
N THR A 341 3.61 12.40 -17.22
CA THR A 341 2.36 12.08 -17.92
C THR A 341 1.37 11.32 -17.03
N THR A 342 1.85 10.36 -16.24
CA THR A 342 1.03 9.58 -15.31
C THR A 342 0.38 10.48 -14.25
N ILE A 343 1.17 11.35 -13.62
CA ILE A 343 0.67 12.27 -12.59
C ILE A 343 -0.29 13.30 -13.20
N ASN A 344 0.05 13.91 -14.34
CA ASN A 344 -0.82 14.88 -14.99
C ASN A 344 -2.15 14.26 -15.47
N LYS A 345 -2.15 12.99 -15.91
CA LYS A 345 -3.39 12.28 -16.22
C LYS A 345 -4.27 12.14 -14.98
N MET A 346 -3.69 11.75 -13.84
CA MET A 346 -4.42 11.69 -12.56
C MET A 346 -4.96 13.06 -12.15
N LEU A 347 -4.13 14.11 -12.18
CA LEU A 347 -4.51 15.48 -11.81
C LEU A 347 -5.65 16.01 -12.67
N ARG A 348 -5.60 15.78 -13.99
CA ARG A 348 -6.68 16.17 -14.92
C ARG A 348 -8.00 15.51 -14.58
N MET A 349 -7.96 14.25 -14.15
CA MET A 349 -9.18 13.51 -13.80
C MET A 349 -9.74 13.92 -12.43
N ALA A 350 -8.89 14.35 -11.48
CA ALA A 350 -9.27 14.71 -10.12
C ALA A 350 -9.90 16.11 -10.01
N THR A 351 -11.04 16.33 -10.66
CA THR A 351 -11.71 17.65 -10.71
C THR A 351 -12.16 18.17 -9.35
N GLY A 352 -12.36 17.28 -8.36
CA GLY A 352 -12.71 17.61 -6.97
C GLY A 352 -11.53 17.77 -6.02
N LEU A 353 -10.30 17.84 -6.54
CA LEU A 353 -9.08 17.90 -5.74
C LEU A 353 -9.04 19.16 -4.86
N VAL A 354 -8.77 18.99 -3.57
CA VAL A 354 -8.66 20.04 -2.56
C VAL A 354 -7.21 20.20 -2.11
N THR A 355 -6.54 19.07 -1.84
CA THR A 355 -5.16 19.03 -1.35
C THR A 355 -4.32 18.06 -2.17
N PHE A 356 -3.14 18.52 -2.57
CA PHE A 356 -2.10 17.70 -3.20
C PHE A 356 -0.80 17.90 -2.42
N ASN A 357 -0.25 16.83 -1.87
CA ASN A 357 0.95 16.88 -1.05
C ASN A 357 1.95 15.80 -1.47
N THR A 358 3.16 16.21 -1.79
CA THR A 358 4.23 15.30 -2.16
C THR A 358 5.47 15.53 -1.34
N TYR A 359 6.21 14.44 -1.13
CA TYR A 359 7.54 14.47 -0.57
C TYR A 359 8.44 13.52 -1.36
N LYS A 360 9.51 14.03 -2.00
CA LYS A 360 10.37 13.19 -2.85
C LYS A 360 9.60 12.48 -3.97
N LEU A 361 8.77 13.26 -4.68
CA LEU A 361 8.20 12.85 -5.96
C LEU A 361 9.24 13.14 -7.05
N ILE A 362 9.74 12.10 -7.72
CA ILE A 362 10.71 12.21 -8.80
C ILE A 362 9.94 12.15 -10.12
N ILE A 363 9.94 13.27 -10.85
CA ILE A 363 9.23 13.44 -12.12
C ILE A 363 10.02 14.37 -13.04
N ASP A 364 10.02 14.10 -14.34
CA ASP A 364 10.73 14.87 -15.35
C ASP A 364 9.77 15.77 -16.14
N GLY A 365 9.61 17.03 -15.72
CA GLY A 365 8.84 18.00 -16.50
C GLY A 365 7.91 18.88 -15.69
N GLU A 366 6.76 19.20 -16.30
CA GLU A 366 5.78 20.15 -15.78
C GLU A 366 4.60 19.46 -15.11
N LEU A 367 4.29 19.83 -13.86
CA LEU A 367 3.00 19.48 -13.26
C LEU A 367 1.94 20.52 -13.60
N VAL A 368 0.79 20.05 -14.06
CA VAL A 368 -0.34 20.89 -14.44
C VAL A 368 -1.51 20.61 -13.52
N PHE A 369 -1.85 21.61 -12.71
CA PHE A 369 -2.98 21.58 -11.79
C PHE A 369 -4.14 22.37 -12.38
N ALA A 370 -5.32 21.73 -12.42
CA ALA A 370 -6.57 22.40 -12.75
C ALA A 370 -7.64 21.92 -11.76
N GLY A 371 -8.12 22.80 -10.91
CA GLY A 371 -9.08 22.41 -9.87
C GLY A 371 -9.78 23.59 -9.23
N ARG A 372 -11.11 23.58 -9.26
CA ARG A 372 -11.93 24.61 -8.62
C ARG A 372 -11.80 24.58 -7.10
N GLU A 373 -11.77 23.39 -6.51
CA GLU A 373 -11.71 23.21 -5.05
C GLU A 373 -10.27 23.19 -4.51
N LEU A 374 -9.26 23.23 -5.40
CA LEU A 374 -7.86 23.09 -5.04
C LEU A 374 -7.42 24.28 -4.18
N GLN A 375 -7.07 23.99 -2.94
CA GLN A 375 -6.69 24.98 -1.92
C GLN A 375 -5.21 24.90 -1.56
N THR A 376 -4.61 23.71 -1.64
CA THR A 376 -3.24 23.51 -1.18
C THR A 376 -2.48 22.58 -2.12
N VAL A 377 -1.34 23.06 -2.60
CA VAL A 377 -0.35 22.29 -3.34
C VAL A 377 0.96 22.35 -2.57
N LYS A 378 1.46 21.21 -2.11
CA LYS A 378 2.74 21.08 -1.42
C LYS A 378 3.62 20.12 -2.20
N LEU A 379 4.69 20.64 -2.77
CA LEU A 379 5.69 19.91 -3.53
C LEU A 379 7.00 20.03 -2.78
N HIS A 380 7.23 19.15 -1.80
CA HIS A 380 8.43 19.20 -0.99
C HIS A 380 9.47 18.24 -1.54
N ARG A 381 10.66 18.74 -1.89
CA ARG A 381 11.73 17.92 -2.51
C ARG A 381 11.22 17.15 -3.73
N SER A 382 10.38 17.76 -4.56
CA SER A 382 10.01 17.11 -5.83
C SER A 382 11.21 17.23 -6.78
N ASP A 383 11.99 16.15 -6.87
CA ASP A 383 13.22 16.10 -7.64
C ASP A 383 12.90 16.09 -9.14
N CYS A 384 13.73 16.73 -9.96
CA CYS A 384 13.59 16.87 -11.42
C CYS A 384 12.36 17.66 -11.93
N LEU A 385 11.49 18.14 -11.02
CA LEU A 385 10.34 18.98 -11.35
C LEU A 385 10.81 20.32 -11.95
N SER A 386 10.63 20.50 -13.25
CA SER A 386 11.12 21.67 -13.97
C SER A 386 10.12 22.81 -14.07
N ALA A 387 8.81 22.52 -13.99
CA ALA A 387 7.78 23.55 -14.06
C ALA A 387 6.50 23.20 -13.32
N VAL A 388 5.75 24.22 -12.91
CA VAL A 388 4.41 24.06 -12.33
C VAL A 388 3.47 25.08 -12.95
N SER A 389 2.36 24.60 -13.53
CA SER A 389 1.26 25.41 -14.03
C SER A 389 0.00 25.15 -13.21
N ILE A 390 -0.66 26.21 -12.72
CA ILE A 390 -1.81 26.08 -11.83
C ILE A 390 -2.96 26.98 -12.27
N TRP A 391 -4.09 26.36 -12.59
CA TRP A 391 -5.39 27.00 -12.60
C TRP A 391 -6.20 26.53 -11.39
N ALA A 392 -6.20 27.35 -10.34
CA ALA A 392 -6.94 27.07 -9.11
C ALA A 392 -7.38 28.37 -8.45
N PRO A 393 -8.61 28.87 -8.71
CA PRO A 393 -9.08 30.14 -8.17
C PRO A 393 -9.22 30.16 -6.64
N GLN A 394 -9.33 28.97 -6.02
CA GLN A 394 -9.43 28.82 -4.56
C GLN A 394 -8.10 28.48 -3.88
N LEU A 395 -6.98 28.50 -4.63
CA LEU A 395 -5.66 28.19 -4.08
C LEU A 395 -5.29 29.19 -2.98
N LEU A 396 -4.90 28.66 -1.83
CA LEU A 396 -4.48 29.42 -0.65
C LEU A 396 -2.96 29.27 -0.41
N SER A 397 -2.40 28.10 -0.70
CA SER A 397 -1.00 27.77 -0.40
C SER A 397 -0.35 26.99 -1.53
N LEU A 398 0.81 27.46 -1.97
CA LEU A 398 1.72 26.79 -2.88
C LEU A 398 3.09 26.65 -2.20
N ASN A 399 3.44 25.44 -1.78
CA ASN A 399 4.77 25.17 -1.21
C ASN A 399 5.61 24.42 -2.25
N LEU A 400 6.76 24.98 -2.57
CA LEU A 400 7.78 24.46 -3.50
C LEU A 400 9.11 24.24 -2.77
N GLN A 401 9.04 23.99 -1.46
CA GLN A 401 10.21 23.87 -0.59
C GLN A 401 11.17 22.80 -1.11
N ALA A 402 12.46 23.14 -1.19
CA ALA A 402 13.51 22.25 -1.65
C ALA A 402 13.28 21.65 -3.06
N CYS A 403 12.55 22.34 -3.94
CA CYS A 403 12.46 22.00 -5.37
C CYS A 403 13.61 22.63 -6.15
N TYR A 404 14.75 21.94 -6.23
CA TYR A 404 15.98 22.46 -6.83
C TYR A 404 15.98 22.55 -8.36
N ALA A 405 15.04 21.89 -9.05
CA ALA A 405 15.02 21.83 -10.51
C ALA A 405 14.03 22.83 -11.15
N ILE A 406 13.32 23.62 -10.36
CA ILE A 406 12.19 24.40 -10.85
C ILE A 406 12.65 25.63 -11.66
N GLN A 407 12.21 25.71 -12.90
CA GLN A 407 12.60 26.75 -13.86
C GLN A 407 11.46 27.71 -14.23
N LYS A 408 10.22 27.31 -13.95
CA LYS A 408 9.01 28.03 -14.32
C LYS A 408 7.88 27.75 -13.33
N VAL A 409 7.22 28.81 -12.89
CA VAL A 409 5.93 28.73 -12.19
C VAL A 409 4.95 29.60 -12.96
N THR A 410 3.74 29.11 -13.19
CA THR A 410 2.70 29.84 -13.92
C THR A 410 1.37 29.69 -13.21
N ILE A 411 0.78 30.82 -12.83
CA ILE A 411 -0.58 30.90 -12.32
C ILE A 411 -1.45 31.32 -13.51
N LEU A 412 -2.40 30.48 -13.88
CA LEU A 412 -3.24 30.65 -15.06
C LEU A 412 -4.53 31.43 -14.70
N ASP A 413 -4.88 32.43 -15.50
CA ASP A 413 -6.13 33.19 -15.39
C ASP A 413 -7.31 32.53 -16.13
N GLU A 414 -7.00 31.64 -17.07
CA GLU A 414 -7.95 31.01 -17.97
C GLU A 414 -7.77 29.49 -17.99
N HIS A 415 -8.89 28.77 -18.08
CA HIS A 415 -8.93 27.33 -18.26
C HIS A 415 -10.32 26.95 -18.80
N GLU A 416 -10.43 25.83 -19.50
CA GLU A 416 -11.71 25.35 -20.05
C GLU A 416 -12.81 25.18 -18.99
N MET A 417 -12.42 24.88 -17.74
CA MET A 417 -13.34 24.75 -16.61
C MET A 417 -13.84 26.09 -16.04
N LYS A 418 -13.30 27.24 -16.48
CA LYS A 418 -13.71 28.58 -16.03
C LYS A 418 -15.19 28.84 -16.27
N ALA A 419 -15.74 28.33 -17.38
CA ALA A 419 -17.16 28.46 -17.72
C ALA A 419 -18.10 27.77 -16.71
N GLN A 420 -17.60 26.83 -15.89
CA GLN A 420 -18.38 26.08 -14.91
C GLN A 420 -18.35 26.73 -13.51
N LEU A 421 -17.60 27.81 -13.32
CA LEU A 421 -17.55 28.54 -12.05
C LEU A 421 -18.84 29.36 -11.88
N PRO A 422 -19.46 29.36 -10.67
CA PRO A 422 -20.49 30.33 -10.37
C PRO A 422 -19.88 31.73 -10.51
N ILE A 423 -20.65 32.64 -11.10
CA ILE A 423 -20.26 34.03 -11.40
C ILE A 423 -19.84 34.83 -10.14
N CYS A 424 -20.01 34.25 -8.94
CA CYS A 424 -19.97 34.97 -7.67
C CYS A 424 -19.03 34.34 -6.62
N SER A 425 -17.84 33.87 -6.99
CA SER A 425 -16.80 33.61 -6.00
C SER A 425 -15.73 34.69 -6.10
N ASP A 426 -15.68 35.54 -5.09
CA ASP A 426 -14.59 36.45 -4.76
C ASP A 426 -13.24 35.81 -5.11
N VAL A 427 -12.67 36.18 -6.27
CA VAL A 427 -11.39 35.63 -6.79
C VAL A 427 -10.20 36.23 -6.02
N SER A 428 -10.48 37.00 -4.97
CA SER A 428 -9.50 37.75 -4.16
C SER A 428 -8.70 36.90 -3.19
N ARG A 429 -8.85 35.57 -3.20
CA ARG A 429 -8.03 34.70 -2.35
C ARG A 429 -6.57 34.83 -2.75
N ARG A 430 -5.80 35.36 -1.80
CA ARG A 430 -4.36 35.54 -1.95
C ARG A 430 -3.64 34.23 -1.63
N ILE A 431 -2.60 33.94 -2.41
CA ILE A 431 -1.78 32.74 -2.35
C ILE A 431 -0.53 33.08 -1.54
N VAL A 432 -0.22 32.23 -0.57
CA VAL A 432 1.11 32.20 0.07
C VAL A 432 1.97 31.20 -0.68
N VAL A 433 3.10 31.67 -1.19
CA VAL A 433 4.09 30.83 -1.89
C VAL A 433 5.29 30.62 -0.98
N ASN A 434 5.67 29.36 -0.74
CA ASN A 434 6.87 29.03 0.03
C ASN A 434 7.93 28.45 -0.92
N LEU A 435 9.08 29.12 -1.00
CA LEU A 435 10.25 28.76 -1.82
C LEU A 435 11.46 28.38 -0.96
N GLU A 436 11.28 28.07 0.32
CA GLU A 436 12.37 27.78 1.25
C GLU A 436 13.29 26.68 0.69
N ASN A 437 14.60 26.95 0.63
CA ASN A 437 15.60 26.06 0.04
C ASN A 437 15.35 25.66 -1.43
N ALA A 438 14.52 26.38 -2.20
CA ALA A 438 14.27 26.07 -3.61
C ALA A 438 15.24 26.84 -4.53
N SER A 439 15.77 26.19 -5.55
CA SER A 439 16.62 26.86 -6.56
C SER A 439 15.74 27.45 -7.66
N VAL A 440 15.11 28.58 -7.37
CA VAL A 440 14.15 29.25 -8.25
C VAL A 440 14.82 30.41 -8.97
N PRO A 441 14.79 30.49 -10.32
CA PRO A 441 15.35 31.63 -11.05
C PRO A 441 14.70 32.96 -10.66
N GLN A 442 15.47 34.04 -10.61
CA GLN A 442 14.97 35.39 -10.25
C GLN A 442 13.72 35.80 -11.03
N ARG A 443 13.68 35.54 -12.34
CA ARG A 443 12.51 35.83 -13.19
C ARG A 443 11.20 35.20 -12.69
N VAL A 444 11.28 34.05 -12.01
CA VAL A 444 10.11 33.37 -11.44
C VAL A 444 9.70 34.06 -10.14
N ILE A 445 10.65 34.47 -9.32
CA ILE A 445 10.41 35.27 -8.10
C ILE A 445 9.75 36.59 -8.48
N ASP A 446 10.31 37.32 -9.45
CA ASP A 446 9.76 38.59 -9.95
C ASP A 446 8.33 38.41 -10.48
N TYR A 447 8.09 37.33 -11.25
CA TYR A 447 6.76 36.98 -11.74
C TYR A 447 5.78 36.73 -10.58
N LEU A 448 6.18 35.97 -9.57
CA LEU A 448 5.33 35.65 -8.41
C LEU A 448 5.02 36.90 -7.59
N LEU A 449 6.01 37.76 -7.33
CA LEU A 449 5.83 39.03 -6.62
C LEU A 449 4.93 40.00 -7.38
N ALA A 450 5.00 40.01 -8.71
CA ALA A 450 4.14 40.85 -9.55
C ALA A 450 2.72 40.29 -9.74
N HIS A 451 2.48 39.01 -9.42
CA HIS A 451 1.21 38.36 -9.70
C HIS A 451 0.11 38.82 -8.73
N PRO A 452 -1.07 39.30 -9.20
CA PRO A 452 -2.08 39.96 -8.35
C PRO A 452 -2.71 39.05 -7.29
N ARG A 453 -2.63 37.73 -7.48
CA ARG A 453 -3.12 36.73 -6.53
C ARG A 453 -2.09 36.29 -5.50
N VAL A 454 -0.82 36.65 -5.61
CA VAL A 454 0.20 36.24 -4.64
C VAL A 454 0.29 37.32 -3.56
N SER A 455 0.03 36.96 -2.30
CA SER A 455 0.18 37.89 -1.18
C SER A 455 1.60 37.97 -0.66
N GLN A 456 2.30 36.84 -0.72
CA GLN A 456 3.53 36.64 0.03
C GLN A 456 4.33 35.53 -0.65
N VAL A 457 5.64 35.75 -0.72
CA VAL A 457 6.63 34.75 -1.08
C VAL A 457 7.55 34.59 0.12
N GLU A 458 7.65 33.38 0.65
CA GLU A 458 8.46 33.00 1.81
C GLU A 458 9.71 32.25 1.36
N GLY A 459 10.79 32.33 2.14
CA GLY A 459 12.02 31.57 1.90
C GLY A 459 12.89 32.11 0.77
N ILE A 460 12.75 33.39 0.44
CA ILE A 460 13.76 34.15 -0.31
C ILE A 460 14.76 34.61 0.75
N ASP A 461 15.82 33.84 0.96
CA ASP A 461 16.88 34.26 1.86
C ASP A 461 17.74 35.28 1.11
N ASP A 462 17.43 36.57 1.30
CA ASP A 462 18.19 37.70 0.73
C ASP A 462 19.66 37.73 1.25
N ASP A 463 19.96 36.96 2.29
CA ASP A 463 21.25 36.96 2.99
C ASP A 463 22.22 35.86 2.49
N GLU A 464 21.87 35.04 1.48
CA GLU A 464 22.78 33.98 1.02
C GLU A 464 23.95 34.48 0.13
N GLU A 465 23.90 35.69 -0.42
CA GLU A 465 24.99 36.18 -1.29
C GLU A 465 26.29 36.47 -0.53
N ASP A 466 26.26 36.78 0.77
CA ASP A 466 27.46 37.16 1.51
C ASP A 466 28.33 35.99 1.99
N TRP A 467 27.79 34.76 2.07
CA TRP A 467 28.57 33.60 2.55
C TRP A 467 29.10 32.70 1.44
N ILE A 468 28.50 32.70 0.25
CA ILE A 468 28.93 31.87 -0.88
C ILE A 468 30.36 32.21 -1.32
N ASP A 469 30.76 33.49 -1.25
CA ASP A 469 32.11 33.96 -1.60
C ASP A 469 33.17 33.66 -0.51
N THR A 470 32.76 33.25 0.68
CA THR A 470 33.69 32.95 1.80
C THR A 470 33.98 31.47 2.00
N LEU A 471 33.23 30.58 1.35
CA LEU A 471 33.47 29.14 1.47
C LEU A 471 34.53 28.67 0.46
N PRO A 472 35.50 27.84 0.88
CA PRO A 472 36.45 27.21 -0.03
C PRO A 472 35.71 26.43 -1.12
N PRO A 473 36.18 26.44 -2.38
CA PRO A 473 35.55 25.75 -3.52
C PRO A 473 35.22 24.27 -3.26
N ASP A 474 35.93 23.65 -2.32
CA ASP A 474 35.89 22.22 -2.02
C ASP A 474 34.72 21.83 -1.09
N HIS A 475 34.06 22.81 -0.44
CA HIS A 475 33.08 22.56 0.62
C HIS A 475 31.69 22.13 0.11
N TYR A 476 31.39 22.34 -1.18
CA TYR A 476 30.10 22.01 -1.79
C TYR A 476 29.92 20.53 -2.15
N MET A 477 30.97 19.71 -2.05
CA MET A 477 30.99 18.33 -2.54
C MET A 477 30.58 17.26 -1.50
N THR A 478 30.50 17.60 -0.21
CA THR A 478 30.43 16.59 0.88
C THR A 478 29.02 16.37 1.46
N HIS A 479 28.06 17.27 1.23
CA HIS A 479 26.74 17.20 1.89
C HIS A 479 25.60 16.60 1.04
N PHE A 480 25.84 16.30 -0.24
CA PHE A 480 24.91 15.53 -1.05
C PHE A 480 25.54 14.21 -1.44
N PRO A 481 24.95 13.05 -1.09
CA PRO A 481 25.45 11.77 -1.61
C PRO A 481 25.35 11.80 -3.14
N LYS A 482 26.50 11.85 -3.81
CA LYS A 482 26.63 11.82 -5.28
C LYS A 482 25.88 10.65 -5.94
N SER A 483 25.51 9.62 -5.17
CA SER A 483 24.84 8.42 -5.64
C SER A 483 23.35 8.57 -5.97
N ARG A 484 22.73 9.75 -5.80
CA ARG A 484 21.29 9.92 -6.08
C ARG A 484 20.85 11.22 -6.75
N LEU A 485 21.78 12.12 -7.12
CA LEU A 485 21.42 13.18 -8.06
C LEU A 485 21.32 12.53 -9.44
N CYS A 486 20.15 12.61 -10.08
CA CYS A 486 20.04 12.14 -11.44
C CYS A 486 21.00 12.95 -12.33
N THR A 487 21.45 12.35 -13.43
CA THR A 487 22.38 12.97 -14.36
C THR A 487 21.89 14.32 -14.87
N ALA A 488 20.56 14.49 -14.99
CA ALA A 488 19.94 15.76 -15.38
C ALA A 488 20.10 16.86 -14.31
N CYS A 489 19.94 16.55 -13.02
CA CYS A 489 20.19 17.51 -11.93
C CYS A 489 21.67 17.92 -11.86
N MET A 490 22.59 17.00 -12.16
CA MET A 490 24.02 17.33 -12.24
C MET A 490 24.35 18.18 -13.48
N ALA A 491 23.74 17.88 -14.64
CA ALA A 491 23.95 18.64 -15.87
C ALA A 491 23.44 20.08 -15.77
N VAL A 492 22.22 20.28 -15.24
CA VAL A 492 21.65 21.62 -14.99
C VAL A 492 22.53 22.41 -14.02
N ARG A 493 23.04 21.77 -12.96
CA ARG A 493 23.93 22.41 -11.98
C ARG A 493 25.26 22.85 -12.59
N ASN A 494 25.78 22.11 -13.57
CA ASN A 494 27.07 22.41 -14.19
C ASN A 494 26.98 23.43 -15.33
N GLY A 495 25.78 23.95 -15.66
CA GLY A 495 25.60 24.83 -16.81
C GLY A 495 25.81 24.13 -18.16
N ASP A 496 25.76 22.80 -18.17
CA ASP A 496 25.86 22.02 -19.40
C ASP A 496 24.50 22.07 -20.10
N ASP A 497 24.44 22.81 -21.20
CA ASP A 497 23.29 22.83 -22.11
C ASP A 497 22.97 21.37 -22.52
N CYS A 498 21.83 20.86 -22.05
CA CYS A 498 21.28 19.55 -22.40
C CYS A 498 20.91 19.52 -23.90
N LYS A 499 21.91 19.39 -24.78
CA LYS A 499 21.70 19.04 -26.19
C LYS A 499 21.43 17.54 -26.27
N SER A 500 20.14 17.21 -26.32
CA SER A 500 19.50 15.97 -26.80
C SER A 500 20.43 14.79 -27.14
N GLN A 501 20.30 13.70 -26.36
CA GLN A 501 20.43 12.32 -26.85
C GLN A 501 19.08 11.62 -26.76
#